data_AF-A0AAA9ZM89-F1
#
_entry.id   AF-A0AAA9ZM89-F1
#
_cell.length_a   1.000
_cell.length_b   1.000
_cell.length_c   1.000
_cell.angle_alpha   90.00
_cell.angle_beta   90.00
_cell.angle_gamma   90.00
#
_symmetry.space_group_name_H-M   'P 1'
#
loop_
_entity.id
_entity.type
_entity.pdbx_description
1 polymer ?
#
loop_
_entity_poly.entity_id
_entity_poly.type
_entity_poly.pdbx_seq_one_letter_code
_entity_poly.pdbx_strand_id
1 'polypeptide(L)'
;MADSSMEVIVAEELIADSDLINEADEQPDLRNIILEEWELKSTVYAILISHGVTLEYLKVLDEKALSDIFSVVKWTGHKHALRSKLEQWKESVLYRPLPSTTSNPASETSPAHNAVPGPSHMNKLLQTTVTNNVLLGILERNEKGKIVCQYYQAHQRLDVEQRRSLAHTIVDYYIANNTYFTLADMERFADLIAARFPPEISETYYNPRDSAAGKKYPSGLLYDRFHNRKKTGSRRQVGEIDPWTRYKAEAVKLTADEINRLASIKNWLRNNLEPFDEILQRWNDSRLLRVSSIIKEAEINKSNILQEWPRLADPNGYLLIDADYGSIYESSRNASTLYDNWGTFLVKFREYVSKCNIKDHRSLQLLDYLEEGTLADGK
;
A
#
# COMPACT_ATOMS: atom_id res chain seq x y z
N MET A 1 -29.65 -7.01 11.12
CA MET A 1 -28.24 -6.70 11.45
C MET A 1 -27.44 -7.04 10.21
N ALA A 2 -27.11 -6.03 9.42
CA ALA A 2 -26.46 -6.21 8.12
C ALA A 2 -24.94 -6.07 8.32
N ASP A 3 -24.23 -7.13 7.93
CA ASP A 3 -22.78 -7.22 7.90
C ASP A 3 -22.29 -6.53 6.62
N SER A 4 -21.49 -5.46 6.77
CA SER A 4 -20.93 -4.69 5.68
C SER A 4 -19.46 -5.07 5.53
N SER A 5 -19.21 -6.00 4.60
CA SER A 5 -17.86 -6.36 4.18
C SER A 5 -17.27 -5.22 3.35
N MET A 6 -16.33 -4.48 3.95
CA MET A 6 -15.61 -3.37 3.32
C MET A 6 -14.46 -3.94 2.47
N GLU A 7 -14.64 -3.95 1.15
CA GLU A 7 -13.59 -4.28 0.19
C GLU A 7 -12.49 -3.20 0.24
N VAL A 8 -11.26 -3.64 0.48
CA VAL A 8 -10.07 -2.77 0.56
C VAL A 8 -9.55 -2.55 -0.86
N ILE A 9 -9.92 -1.41 -1.45
CA ILE A 9 -9.44 -0.97 -2.77
C ILE A 9 -8.08 -0.27 -2.61
N VAL A 10 -7.09 -0.68 -3.41
CA VAL A 10 -5.70 -0.23 -3.35
C VAL A 10 -5.56 1.18 -3.94
N ALA A 11 -5.20 2.16 -3.10
CA ALA A 11 -5.13 3.61 -3.41
C ALA A 11 -4.03 4.08 -4.38
N GLU A 12 -3.54 3.19 -5.25
CA GLU A 12 -2.56 3.52 -6.30
C GLU A 12 -3.11 3.31 -7.71
N GLU A 13 -4.18 2.52 -7.82
CA GLU A 13 -5.06 2.42 -8.98
C GLU A 13 -6.14 3.52 -8.95
N LEU A 14 -6.52 4.01 -7.76
CA LEU A 14 -7.57 5.01 -7.55
C LEU A 14 -7.34 6.41 -8.15
N ILE A 15 -6.13 6.74 -8.62
CA ILE A 15 -5.89 8.07 -9.21
C ILE A 15 -6.48 8.16 -10.63
N ALA A 16 -6.97 7.05 -11.19
CA ALA A 16 -7.38 6.97 -12.58
C ALA A 16 -8.74 6.35 -12.85
N ASP A 17 -9.46 5.91 -11.82
CA ASP A 17 -10.80 5.38 -12.01
C ASP A 17 -11.79 6.56 -12.02
N SER A 18 -12.36 6.85 -13.19
CA SER A 18 -13.39 7.88 -13.35
C SER A 18 -14.64 7.59 -12.52
N ASP A 19 -14.78 6.35 -12.05
CA ASP A 19 -16.00 5.80 -11.46
C ASP A 19 -15.98 5.89 -9.92
N LEU A 20 -14.93 6.47 -9.33
CA LEU A 20 -14.72 6.60 -7.87
C LEU A 20 -14.83 8.04 -7.36
N ILE A 21 -15.40 8.95 -8.16
CA ILE A 21 -15.71 10.31 -7.73
C ILE A 21 -16.95 10.26 -6.85
N ASN A 22 -16.81 10.66 -5.58
CA ASN A 22 -17.92 10.71 -4.63
C ASN A 22 -18.93 11.79 -5.10
N GLU A 23 -20.23 11.50 -5.12
CA GLU A 23 -21.27 12.44 -5.61
C GLU A 23 -21.23 13.79 -4.88
N ALA A 24 -20.71 13.83 -3.65
CA ALA A 24 -20.56 15.05 -2.85
C ALA A 24 -19.39 15.97 -3.29
N ASP A 25 -18.40 15.45 -4.01
CA ASP A 25 -17.21 16.19 -4.48
C ASP A 25 -17.32 16.55 -5.98
N GLU A 26 -18.45 16.23 -6.62
CA GLU A 26 -18.68 16.50 -8.03
C GLU A 26 -18.86 18.01 -8.27
N GLN A 27 -18.01 18.58 -9.12
CA GLN A 27 -18.12 19.97 -9.54
C GLN A 27 -18.61 20.02 -11.00
N PRO A 28 -19.91 20.25 -11.25
CA PRO A 28 -20.50 20.13 -12.58
C PRO A 28 -19.89 21.12 -13.59
N ASP A 29 -19.57 22.34 -13.14
CA ASP A 29 -18.97 23.36 -14.01
C ASP A 29 -17.52 22.99 -14.39
N LEU A 30 -16.76 22.45 -13.44
CA LEU A 30 -15.40 21.94 -13.70
C LEU A 30 -15.44 20.68 -14.57
N ARG A 31 -16.43 19.81 -14.39
CA ARG A 31 -16.63 18.64 -15.23
C ARG A 31 -16.91 19.06 -16.68
N ASN A 32 -17.82 20.01 -16.87
CA ASN A 32 -18.20 20.52 -18.18
C ASN A 32 -17.01 21.13 -18.92
N ILE A 33 -16.23 22.00 -18.26
CA ILE A 33 -15.09 22.64 -18.92
C ILE A 33 -14.00 21.62 -19.31
N ILE A 34 -13.72 20.63 -18.44
CA ILE A 34 -12.65 19.66 -18.67
C ILE A 34 -13.05 18.61 -19.71
N LEU A 35 -14.26 18.05 -19.63
CA LEU A 35 -14.68 16.92 -20.45
C LEU A 35 -15.40 17.33 -21.72
N GLU A 36 -16.29 18.31 -21.65
CA GLU A 36 -17.16 18.68 -22.77
C GLU A 36 -16.54 19.82 -23.60
N GLU A 37 -16.01 20.87 -22.96
CA GLU A 37 -15.44 22.01 -23.70
C GLU A 37 -13.99 21.78 -24.13
N TRP A 38 -13.15 21.23 -23.25
CA TRP A 38 -11.74 21.01 -23.56
C TRP A 38 -11.43 19.62 -24.10
N GLU A 39 -12.41 18.71 -24.07
CA GLU A 39 -12.31 17.33 -24.57
C GLU A 39 -11.10 16.58 -23.96
N LEU A 40 -10.78 16.86 -22.70
CA LEU A 40 -9.71 16.17 -21.99
C LEU A 40 -10.24 14.85 -21.42
N LYS A 41 -9.32 13.91 -21.18
CA LYS A 41 -9.67 12.60 -20.62
C LYS A 41 -10.31 12.74 -19.24
N SER A 42 -11.28 11.87 -18.92
CA SER A 42 -11.93 11.78 -17.60
C SER A 42 -10.93 11.69 -16.44
N THR A 43 -9.79 11.05 -16.66
CA THR A 43 -8.66 10.97 -15.72
C THR A 43 -8.14 12.34 -15.30
N VAL A 44 -8.16 13.36 -16.18
CA VAL A 44 -7.74 14.72 -15.83
C VAL A 44 -8.70 15.33 -14.82
N TYR A 45 -10.00 15.20 -15.04
CA TYR A 45 -11.03 15.65 -14.11
C TYR A 45 -10.91 14.95 -12.76
N ALA A 46 -10.77 13.62 -12.74
CA ALA A 46 -10.59 12.84 -11.53
C ALA A 46 -9.35 13.28 -10.73
N ILE A 47 -8.22 13.52 -11.41
CA ILE A 47 -6.99 14.04 -10.78
C ILE A 47 -7.27 15.43 -10.17
N LEU A 48 -7.89 16.35 -10.90
CA LEU A 48 -8.18 17.69 -10.40
C LEU A 48 -9.07 17.67 -9.16
N ILE A 49 -10.17 16.92 -9.18
CA ILE A 49 -11.06 16.75 -8.03
C ILE A 49 -10.33 16.11 -6.84
N SER A 50 -9.55 15.06 -7.06
CA SER A 50 -8.77 14.41 -6.00
C SER A 50 -7.73 15.33 -5.34
N HIS A 51 -7.30 16.36 -6.06
CA HIS A 51 -6.41 17.41 -5.59
C HIS A 51 -7.15 18.64 -5.04
N GLY A 52 -8.48 18.58 -4.92
CA GLY A 52 -9.32 19.66 -4.41
C GLY A 52 -9.37 20.89 -5.32
N VAL A 53 -9.08 20.72 -6.61
CA VAL A 53 -9.10 21.83 -7.57
C VAL A 53 -10.56 22.22 -7.84
N THR A 54 -10.86 23.49 -7.65
CA THR A 54 -12.12 24.10 -8.05
C THR A 54 -11.99 24.82 -9.39
N LEU A 55 -13.11 25.17 -10.02
CA LEU A 55 -13.10 26.00 -11.23
C LEU A 55 -12.38 27.35 -10.99
N GLU A 56 -12.60 27.98 -9.84
CA GLU A 56 -11.91 29.23 -9.48
C GLU A 56 -10.40 29.03 -9.30
N TYR A 57 -9.99 27.90 -8.72
CA TYR A 57 -8.57 27.59 -8.61
C TYR A 57 -7.91 27.30 -9.96
N LEU A 58 -8.67 26.72 -10.91
CA LEU A 58 -8.18 26.45 -12.26
C LEU A 58 -7.76 27.73 -13.01
N LYS A 59 -8.42 28.86 -12.74
CA LYS A 59 -8.08 30.19 -13.31
C LYS A 59 -6.72 30.68 -12.83
N VAL A 60 -6.40 30.46 -11.56
CA VAL A 60 -5.14 30.91 -10.93
C VAL A 60 -4.04 29.85 -10.92
N LEU A 61 -4.29 28.69 -11.56
CA LEU A 61 -3.37 27.56 -11.55
C LEU A 61 -2.07 27.89 -12.30
N ASP A 62 -0.94 27.91 -11.58
CA ASP A 62 0.37 28.21 -12.14
C ASP A 62 1.17 26.95 -12.53
N GLU A 63 2.32 27.13 -13.17
CA GLU A 63 3.14 26.02 -13.66
C GLU A 63 3.69 25.14 -12.53
N LYS A 64 3.88 25.71 -11.34
CA LYS A 64 4.40 25.00 -10.18
C LYS A 64 3.31 24.10 -9.61
N ALA A 65 2.13 24.63 -9.35
CA ALA A 65 0.96 23.88 -8.89
C ALA A 65 0.58 22.79 -9.90
N LEU A 66 0.63 23.09 -11.20
CA LEU A 66 0.40 22.10 -12.24
C LEU A 66 1.43 20.95 -12.21
N SER A 67 2.69 21.25 -11.89
CA SER A 67 3.74 20.24 -11.71
C SER A 67 3.54 19.40 -10.45
N ASP A 68 2.98 20.00 -9.40
CA ASP A 68 2.73 19.32 -8.12
C ASP A 68 1.50 18.40 -8.22
N ILE A 69 0.41 18.85 -8.85
CA ILE A 69 -0.79 18.04 -9.16
C ILE A 69 -0.40 16.85 -10.04
N PHE A 70 0.41 17.08 -11.06
CA PHE A 70 0.85 16.05 -12.00
C PHE A 70 2.32 15.64 -11.75
N SER A 71 2.68 15.38 -10.49
CA SER A 71 4.04 15.07 -10.07
C SER A 71 4.56 13.69 -10.50
N VAL A 72 3.67 12.78 -10.92
CA VAL A 72 4.05 11.43 -11.36
C VAL A 72 4.31 11.41 -12.86
N VAL A 73 5.46 10.86 -13.26
CA VAL A 73 5.90 10.77 -14.67
C VAL A 73 4.83 10.15 -15.59
N LYS A 74 4.04 9.19 -15.10
CA LYS A 74 2.95 8.55 -15.87
C LYS A 74 1.88 9.55 -16.36
N TRP A 75 1.75 10.70 -15.70
CA TRP A 75 0.75 11.72 -16.02
C TRP A 75 1.28 12.88 -16.84
N THR A 76 2.54 12.83 -17.30
CA THR A 76 3.17 13.92 -18.06
C THR A 76 2.36 14.34 -19.29
N GLY A 77 1.76 13.38 -20.01
CA GLY A 77 0.90 13.68 -21.16
C GLY A 77 -0.40 14.40 -20.79
N HIS A 78 -1.02 14.00 -19.68
CA HIS A 78 -2.25 14.63 -19.15
C HIS A 78 -1.95 16.05 -18.66
N LYS A 79 -0.83 16.24 -17.96
CA LYS A 79 -0.31 17.55 -17.57
C LYS A 79 -0.14 18.46 -18.78
N HIS A 80 0.50 17.98 -19.83
CA HIS A 80 0.76 18.76 -21.03
C HIS A 80 -0.53 19.16 -21.76
N ALA A 81 -1.49 18.23 -21.87
CA ALA A 81 -2.78 18.50 -22.50
C ALA A 81 -3.58 19.57 -21.72
N LEU A 82 -3.65 19.46 -20.39
CA LEU A 82 -4.30 20.47 -19.55
C LEU A 82 -3.59 21.82 -19.65
N ARG A 83 -2.25 21.83 -19.60
CA ARG A 83 -1.45 23.05 -19.77
C ARG A 83 -1.77 23.78 -21.06
N SER A 84 -1.81 23.05 -22.18
CA SER A 84 -2.10 23.64 -23.48
C SER A 84 -3.48 24.32 -23.53
N LYS A 85 -4.48 23.79 -22.82
CA LYS A 85 -5.81 24.40 -22.74
C LYS A 85 -5.82 25.64 -21.85
N LEU A 86 -5.11 25.59 -20.71
CA LEU A 86 -4.93 26.75 -19.83
C LEU A 86 -4.21 27.90 -20.55
N GLU A 87 -3.20 27.61 -21.37
CA GLU A 87 -2.50 28.63 -22.17
C GLU A 87 -3.41 29.30 -23.22
N GLN A 88 -4.53 28.70 -23.59
CA GLN A 88 -5.49 29.23 -24.56
C GLN A 88 -6.75 29.81 -23.89
N TRP A 89 -6.92 29.61 -22.59
CA TRP A 89 -8.10 30.05 -21.85
C TRP A 89 -7.89 31.44 -21.24
N LYS A 90 -8.66 32.43 -21.69
CA LYS A 90 -8.50 33.85 -21.30
C LYS A 90 -8.57 34.13 -19.81
N GLU A 91 -9.25 33.27 -19.05
CA GLU A 91 -9.39 33.40 -17.60
C GLU A 91 -8.21 32.79 -16.83
N SER A 92 -7.33 32.04 -17.52
CA SER A 92 -6.17 31.44 -16.90
C SER A 92 -5.02 32.44 -16.74
N VAL A 93 -4.30 32.34 -15.62
CA VAL A 93 -3.01 33.01 -15.40
C VAL A 93 -1.94 32.54 -16.40
N LEU A 94 -2.10 31.37 -17.01
CA LEU A 94 -1.19 30.85 -18.03
C LEU A 94 -1.53 31.32 -19.45
N TYR A 95 -2.61 32.10 -19.62
CA TYR A 95 -3.08 32.52 -20.94
C TYR A 95 -1.98 33.24 -21.74
N ARG A 96 -1.74 32.74 -22.95
CA ARG A 96 -0.84 33.32 -23.93
C ARG A 96 -1.57 33.46 -25.27
N PRO A 97 -1.79 34.68 -25.78
CA PRO A 97 -2.38 34.86 -27.09
C PRO A 97 -1.47 34.23 -28.17
N LEU A 98 -2.08 33.51 -29.11
CA LEU A 98 -1.36 32.92 -30.24
C LEU A 98 -0.73 34.03 -31.11
N PRO A 99 0.53 33.91 -31.53
CA PRO A 99 1.10 34.85 -32.50
C PRO A 99 0.41 34.68 -33.85
N SER A 100 -0.36 35.68 -34.27
CA SER A 100 -0.96 35.76 -35.60
C SER A 100 0.14 35.82 -36.66
N THR A 101 0.20 34.82 -37.54
CA THR A 101 1.11 34.81 -38.70
C THR A 101 0.58 35.74 -39.78
N THR A 102 1.05 37.00 -39.81
CA THR A 102 1.16 37.77 -41.05
C THR A 102 2.38 38.70 -41.01
N SER A 103 3.27 38.50 -41.99
CA SER A 103 4.45 39.28 -42.43
C SER A 103 4.67 40.73 -41.92
N ASN A 104 5.83 40.96 -41.28
CA ASN A 104 6.88 42.03 -41.36
C ASN A 104 6.59 43.45 -41.94
N PRO A 105 7.45 44.48 -41.72
CA PRO A 105 8.39 44.79 -40.61
C PRO A 105 8.40 46.30 -40.15
N ALA A 106 9.29 46.62 -39.20
CA ALA A 106 9.98 47.92 -38.96
C ALA A 106 9.56 48.85 -37.78
N SER A 107 10.62 49.27 -37.06
CA SER A 107 10.80 50.47 -36.20
C SER A 107 9.94 50.59 -34.92
N GLU A 108 10.39 51.09 -33.76
CA GLU A 108 11.59 51.77 -33.30
C GLU A 108 11.53 51.90 -31.75
N THR A 109 12.70 52.03 -31.11
CA THR A 109 12.99 52.75 -29.85
C THR A 109 12.42 52.29 -28.48
N SER A 110 13.36 51.74 -27.67
CA SER A 110 13.68 51.93 -26.23
C SER A 110 13.18 53.23 -25.54
N PRO A 111 13.06 53.34 -24.18
CA PRO A 111 14.13 52.97 -23.24
C PRO A 111 13.77 52.41 -21.85
N ALA A 112 14.83 51.90 -21.22
CA ALA A 112 14.93 51.34 -19.88
C ALA A 112 14.62 52.33 -18.75
N HIS A 113 14.13 51.80 -17.62
CA HIS A 113 14.30 52.40 -16.30
C HIS A 113 14.66 51.31 -15.27
N ASN A 114 15.82 51.51 -14.63
CA ASN A 114 16.30 50.76 -13.47
C ASN A 114 15.54 51.14 -12.20
N ALA A 115 15.22 50.17 -11.33
CA ALA A 115 15.26 50.31 -9.86
C ALA A 115 15.12 48.96 -9.12
N VAL A 116 16.25 48.49 -8.58
CA VAL A 116 16.54 47.78 -7.31
C VAL A 116 15.55 46.73 -6.72
N PRO A 117 16.04 45.51 -6.35
CA PRO A 117 15.26 44.44 -5.71
C PRO A 117 15.31 44.47 -4.16
N GLY A 118 14.19 44.08 -3.53
CA GLY A 118 14.13 43.66 -2.12
C GLY A 118 12.70 43.40 -1.64
N PRO A 119 12.49 42.69 -0.53
CA PRO A 119 12.91 41.32 -0.22
C PRO A 119 11.71 40.34 -0.19
N SER A 120 11.97 39.08 -0.53
CA SER A 120 11.33 37.86 0.02
C SER A 120 9.82 37.97 0.34
N HIS A 121 8.94 37.81 -0.66
CA HIS A 121 7.60 37.32 -0.40
C HIS A 121 7.68 35.82 -0.12
N MET A 122 7.68 35.48 1.17
CA MET A 122 7.34 34.15 1.64
C MET A 122 5.98 33.77 1.03
N ASN A 123 5.98 32.79 0.14
CA ASN A 123 4.76 32.22 -0.40
C ASN A 123 3.98 31.62 0.76
N LYS A 124 2.94 32.33 1.21
CA LYS A 124 1.99 31.84 2.21
C LYS A 124 1.26 30.66 1.56
N LEU A 125 1.62 29.42 1.95
CA LEU A 125 0.86 28.23 1.61
C LEU A 125 -0.60 28.41 2.08
N LEU A 126 -1.54 27.85 1.30
CA LEU A 126 -3.00 27.99 1.46
C LEU A 126 -3.48 27.73 2.90
N GLN A 127 -4.64 28.29 3.26
CA GLN A 127 -5.30 28.03 4.55
C GLN A 127 -5.62 26.53 4.72
N THR A 128 -4.81 25.86 5.53
CA THR A 128 -5.04 24.51 6.03
C THR A 128 -6.23 24.48 7.00
N THR A 129 -7.07 23.45 6.90
CA THR A 129 -8.13 23.13 7.89
C THR A 129 -7.58 22.41 9.11
N VAL A 130 -6.30 22.03 9.10
CA VAL A 130 -5.63 21.33 10.19
C VAL A 130 -5.40 22.27 11.36
N THR A 131 -6.08 21.96 12.45
CA THR A 131 -5.98 22.66 13.74
C THR A 131 -5.38 21.76 14.80
N ASN A 132 -4.98 22.35 15.93
CA ASN A 132 -4.50 21.59 17.08
C ASN A 132 -5.53 20.54 17.56
N ASN A 133 -6.83 20.86 17.49
CA ASN A 133 -7.89 19.92 17.85
C ASN A 133 -7.93 18.69 16.95
N VAL A 134 -7.60 18.84 15.66
CA VAL A 134 -7.49 17.72 14.73
C VAL A 134 -6.32 16.82 15.12
N LEU A 135 -5.14 17.40 15.38
CA LEU A 135 -3.98 16.64 15.86
C LEU A 135 -4.30 15.86 17.15
N LEU A 136 -4.90 16.52 18.15
CA LEU A 136 -5.30 15.88 19.39
C LEU A 136 -6.32 14.76 19.16
N GLY A 137 -7.35 15.02 18.35
CA GLY A 137 -8.36 14.03 18.00
C GLY A 137 -7.77 12.79 17.30
N ILE A 138 -6.78 12.97 16.43
CA ILE A 138 -6.05 11.86 15.79
C ILE A 138 -5.29 11.03 16.84
N LEU A 139 -4.62 11.70 17.78
CA LEU A 139 -3.79 11.03 18.80
C LEU A 139 -4.63 10.32 19.86
N GLU A 140 -5.77 10.89 20.27
CA GLU A 140 -6.64 10.30 21.29
C GLU A 140 -7.43 9.10 20.78
N ARG A 141 -7.79 9.10 19.49
CA ARG A 141 -8.54 7.99 18.87
C ARG A 141 -7.64 6.80 18.54
N ASN A 142 -6.35 7.02 18.32
CA ASN A 142 -5.40 5.97 17.94
C ASN A 142 -4.62 5.47 19.15
N GLU A 143 -4.61 4.16 19.40
CA GLU A 143 -3.88 3.57 20.52
C GLU A 143 -2.38 3.89 20.49
N LYS A 144 -1.77 3.92 19.30
CA LYS A 144 -0.36 4.35 19.14
C LYS A 144 -0.17 5.83 19.45
N GLY A 145 -1.16 6.66 19.11
CA GLY A 145 -1.15 8.09 19.45
C GLY A 145 -1.19 8.33 20.96
N LYS A 146 -2.01 7.56 21.68
CA LYS A 146 -2.05 7.60 23.16
C LYS A 146 -0.70 7.19 23.77
N ILE A 147 -0.08 6.13 23.26
CA ILE A 147 1.23 5.66 23.72
C ILE A 147 2.29 6.76 23.53
N VAL A 148 2.32 7.43 22.37
CA VAL A 148 3.23 8.57 22.12
C VAL A 148 3.02 9.69 23.15
N CYS A 149 1.75 10.04 23.42
CA CYS A 149 1.43 11.07 24.42
C CYS A 149 1.87 10.68 25.83
N GLN A 150 1.63 9.44 26.27
CA GLN A 150 2.04 8.93 27.58
C GLN A 150 3.57 8.88 27.72
N TYR A 151 4.26 8.40 26.68
CA TYR A 151 5.72 8.38 26.65
C TYR A 151 6.30 9.79 26.81
N TYR A 152 5.75 10.76 26.08
CA TYR A 152 6.20 12.15 26.21
C TYR A 152 5.96 12.71 27.61
N GLN A 153 4.81 12.43 28.23
CA GLN A 153 4.53 12.85 29.60
C GLN A 153 5.59 12.33 30.59
N ALA A 154 6.01 11.07 30.43
CA ALA A 154 7.00 10.43 31.29
C ALA A 154 8.44 10.92 31.05
N HIS A 155 8.82 11.17 29.79
CA HIS A 155 10.23 11.40 29.40
C HIS A 155 10.54 12.83 28.94
N GLN A 156 9.52 13.66 28.74
CA GLN A 156 9.62 15.03 28.20
C GLN A 156 10.39 15.11 26.87
N ARG A 157 10.39 14.03 26.09
CA ARG A 157 10.99 13.92 24.76
C ARG A 157 10.40 12.74 24.02
N LEU A 158 10.48 12.74 22.69
CA LEU A 158 10.20 11.57 21.87
C LEU A 158 11.51 10.90 21.43
N ASP A 159 11.50 9.57 21.31
CA ASP A 159 12.60 8.83 20.69
C ASP A 159 12.27 8.48 19.23
N VAL A 160 13.18 7.82 18.54
CA VAL A 160 13.04 7.48 17.12
C VAL A 160 11.78 6.63 16.85
N GLU A 161 11.40 5.75 17.78
CA GLU A 161 10.23 4.89 17.64
C GLU A 161 8.94 5.68 17.81
N GLN A 162 8.86 6.54 18.83
CA GLN A 162 7.68 7.38 19.06
C GLN A 162 7.49 8.42 17.95
N ARG A 163 8.57 9.03 17.42
CA ARG A 163 8.50 9.93 16.26
C ARG A 163 7.95 9.22 15.03
N ARG A 164 8.39 7.98 14.78
CA ARG A 164 7.90 7.16 13.68
C ARG A 164 6.42 6.80 13.86
N SER A 165 6.05 6.35 15.06
CA SER A 165 4.66 6.02 15.39
C SER A 165 3.74 7.22 15.25
N LEU A 166 4.17 8.40 15.70
CA LEU A 166 3.45 9.67 15.55
C LEU A 166 3.20 10.00 14.06
N ALA A 167 4.26 9.97 13.24
CA ALA A 167 4.14 10.25 11.81
C ALA A 167 3.23 9.24 11.10
N HIS A 168 3.32 7.96 11.46
CA HIS A 168 2.45 6.92 10.91
C HIS A 168 0.99 7.17 11.31
N THR A 169 0.71 7.46 12.58
CA THR A 169 -0.65 7.70 13.07
C THR A 169 -1.34 8.84 12.33
N ILE A 170 -0.62 9.92 12.03
CA ILE A 170 -1.16 11.07 11.27
C ILE A 170 -1.39 10.70 9.80
N VAL A 171 -0.41 10.06 9.15
CA VAL A 171 -0.55 9.65 7.74
C VAL A 171 -1.66 8.62 7.57
N ASP A 172 -1.73 7.64 8.47
CA ASP A 172 -2.72 6.56 8.43
C ASP A 172 -4.14 7.10 8.67
N TYR A 173 -4.32 8.21 9.40
CA TYR A 173 -5.61 8.90 9.51
C TYR A 173 -6.11 9.43 8.16
N TYR A 174 -5.24 10.08 7.37
CA TYR A 174 -5.60 10.55 6.03
C TYR A 174 -5.91 9.38 5.09
N ILE A 175 -5.12 8.30 5.19
CA ILE A 175 -5.34 7.08 4.39
C ILE A 175 -6.70 6.44 4.73
N ALA A 176 -7.00 6.29 6.03
CA ALA A 176 -8.24 5.64 6.48
C ALA A 176 -9.50 6.45 6.12
N ASN A 177 -9.40 7.78 6.07
CA ASN A 177 -10.50 8.67 5.68
C ASN A 177 -10.51 8.99 4.17
N ASN A 178 -9.75 8.23 3.37
CA ASN A 178 -9.64 8.42 1.92
C ASN A 178 -9.37 9.88 1.50
N THR A 179 -8.63 10.62 2.32
CA THR A 179 -8.34 12.04 2.11
C THR A 179 -6.88 12.21 1.69
N TYR A 180 -6.64 13.02 0.66
CA TYR A 180 -5.29 13.26 0.21
C TYR A 180 -4.52 14.07 1.24
N PHE A 181 -3.36 13.58 1.66
CA PHE A 181 -2.50 14.30 2.59
C PHE A 181 -1.72 15.39 1.84
N THR A 182 -2.22 16.61 1.85
CA THR A 182 -1.65 17.74 1.11
C THR A 182 -0.31 18.20 1.71
N LEU A 183 0.54 18.85 0.92
CA LEU A 183 1.81 19.41 1.41
C LEU A 183 1.59 20.49 2.47
N ALA A 184 0.55 21.32 2.31
CA ALA A 184 0.18 22.36 3.27
C ALA A 184 -0.24 21.74 4.62
N ASP A 185 -0.98 20.63 4.59
CA ASP A 185 -1.33 19.91 5.82
C ASP A 185 -0.10 19.25 6.45
N MET A 186 0.82 18.67 5.66
CA MET A 186 2.06 18.10 6.19
C MET A 186 2.91 19.15 6.92
N GLU A 187 3.06 20.33 6.32
CA GLU A 187 3.73 21.47 6.94
C GLU A 187 3.01 21.91 8.21
N ARG A 188 1.68 22.01 8.17
CA ARG A 188 0.89 22.39 9.34
C ARG A 188 1.01 21.40 10.48
N PHE A 189 0.98 20.10 10.21
CA PHE A 189 1.17 19.08 11.24
C PHE A 189 2.57 19.14 11.83
N ALA A 190 3.60 19.38 11.02
CA ALA A 190 4.97 19.51 11.52
C ALA A 190 5.10 20.65 12.54
N ASP A 191 4.47 21.79 12.27
CA ASP A 191 4.42 22.92 13.21
C ASP A 191 3.63 22.59 14.48
N LEU A 192 2.47 21.95 14.35
CA LEU A 192 1.65 21.57 15.49
C LEU A 192 2.34 20.51 16.37
N ILE A 193 3.10 19.60 15.77
CA ILE A 193 3.91 18.61 16.48
C ILE A 193 5.00 19.32 17.27
N ALA A 194 5.77 20.23 16.65
CA ALA A 194 6.82 20.99 17.34
C ALA A 194 6.25 21.84 18.49
N ALA A 195 5.07 22.44 18.29
CA ALA A 195 4.37 23.18 19.34
C ALA A 195 3.88 22.30 20.48
N ARG A 196 3.41 21.07 20.18
CA ARG A 196 2.88 20.13 21.18
C ARG A 196 3.99 19.43 21.96
N PHE A 197 5.11 19.15 21.30
CA PHE A 197 6.26 18.46 21.83
C PHE A 197 7.50 19.36 21.70
N PRO A 198 7.69 20.35 22.59
CA PRO A 198 8.73 21.38 22.49
C PRO A 198 10.17 20.96 22.09
N PRO A 199 10.68 19.76 22.42
CA PRO A 199 11.99 19.30 21.93
C PRO A 199 12.02 18.90 20.45
N GLU A 200 10.86 18.76 19.81
CA GLU A 200 10.72 18.35 18.42
C GLU A 200 10.88 19.54 17.46
N ILE A 201 11.44 19.25 16.29
CA ILE A 201 11.75 20.24 15.27
C ILE A 201 10.84 19.97 14.05
N SER A 202 10.15 21.00 13.54
CA SER A 202 9.18 20.90 12.44
C SER A 202 9.79 20.19 11.22
N GLU A 203 11.02 20.56 10.86
CA GLU A 203 11.78 20.01 9.74
C GLU A 203 12.08 18.51 9.84
N THR A 204 11.94 17.90 11.03
CA THR A 204 12.04 16.45 11.22
C THR A 204 10.83 15.74 10.59
N TYR A 205 9.66 16.36 10.65
CA TYR A 205 8.38 15.80 10.22
C TYR A 205 8.04 16.20 8.79
N TYR A 206 8.30 17.45 8.42
CA TYR A 206 8.15 17.92 7.06
C TYR A 206 9.17 19.01 6.76
N ASN A 207 9.93 18.83 5.68
CA ASN A 207 10.91 19.77 5.19
C ASN A 207 10.63 20.03 3.69
N PRO A 208 10.18 21.25 3.32
CA PRO A 208 9.80 21.57 1.96
C PRO A 208 11.00 21.57 1.00
N ARG A 209 10.70 21.60 -0.30
CA ARG A 209 11.74 21.67 -1.33
C ARG A 209 12.46 23.03 -1.26
N ASP A 210 13.79 22.99 -1.16
CA ASP A 210 14.64 24.16 -1.28
C ASP A 210 15.60 24.02 -2.47
N SER A 211 15.33 24.79 -3.52
CA SER A 211 16.17 24.80 -4.72
C SER A 211 17.46 25.59 -4.54
N ALA A 212 17.52 26.54 -3.59
CA ALA A 212 18.74 27.29 -3.27
C ALA A 212 19.74 26.43 -2.48
N ALA A 213 19.25 25.52 -1.63
CA ALA A 213 20.06 24.53 -0.92
C ALA A 213 20.37 23.25 -1.73
N GLY A 214 20.01 23.20 -3.03
CA GLY A 214 20.25 22.03 -3.88
C GLY A 214 19.37 20.81 -3.59
N LYS A 215 18.31 20.95 -2.78
CA LYS A 215 17.34 19.87 -2.49
C LYS A 215 16.29 19.80 -3.60
N LYS A 216 16.28 18.68 -4.33
CA LYS A 216 15.37 18.47 -5.47
C LYS A 216 13.93 18.07 -5.06
N TYR A 217 13.76 17.46 -3.88
CA TYR A 217 12.48 16.90 -3.41
C TYR A 217 12.21 17.27 -1.94
N PRO A 218 10.95 17.40 -1.52
CA PRO A 218 10.58 17.49 -0.10
C PRO A 218 11.02 16.23 0.67
N SER A 219 11.12 16.33 2.00
CA SER A 219 11.62 15.26 2.87
C SER A 219 10.98 15.34 4.25
N GLY A 220 11.20 14.35 5.11
CA GLY A 220 10.70 14.34 6.49
C GLY A 220 9.73 13.20 6.75
N LEU A 221 9.53 12.83 8.02
CA LEU A 221 8.83 11.61 8.40
C LEU A 221 7.40 11.49 7.82
N LEU A 222 6.65 12.59 7.75
CA LEU A 222 5.29 12.60 7.19
C LEU A 222 5.32 12.41 5.66
N TYR A 223 6.18 13.17 4.98
CA TYR A 223 6.35 13.08 3.53
C TYR A 223 6.85 11.70 3.11
N ASP A 224 7.91 11.22 3.77
CA ASP A 224 8.54 9.93 3.50
C ASP A 224 7.55 8.79 3.74
N ARG A 225 6.77 8.80 4.82
CA ARG A 225 5.75 7.77 5.06
C ARG A 225 4.64 7.81 4.00
N PHE A 226 4.12 8.99 3.68
CA PHE A 226 3.04 9.14 2.70
C PHE A 226 3.46 8.73 1.28
N HIS A 227 4.71 9.02 0.87
CA HIS A 227 5.21 8.72 -0.46
C HIS A 227 5.88 7.34 -0.58
N ASN A 228 6.52 6.83 0.49
CA ASN A 228 7.08 5.49 0.51
C ASN A 228 6.04 4.40 0.82
N ARG A 229 4.74 4.74 0.90
CA ARG A 229 3.65 3.76 0.99
C ARG A 229 3.73 2.68 -0.10
N LYS A 230 4.28 3.04 -1.27
CA LYS A 230 4.64 2.14 -2.39
C LYS A 230 5.75 1.13 -2.10
N LYS A 231 6.71 1.38 -1.22
CA LYS A 231 7.86 0.46 -1.05
C LYS A 231 7.60 -0.69 -0.10
N THR A 232 6.68 -0.53 0.85
CA THR A 232 6.20 -1.63 1.69
C THR A 232 5.00 -2.36 1.10
N GLY A 233 4.26 -1.74 0.17
CA GLY A 233 3.09 -2.32 -0.49
C GLY A 233 3.22 -2.64 -1.99
N SER A 234 4.22 -2.11 -2.71
CA SER A 234 4.32 -2.18 -4.17
C SER A 234 5.74 -2.53 -4.63
N ARG A 235 6.09 -3.79 -4.36
CA ARG A 235 6.92 -4.64 -5.24
C ARG A 235 6.54 -6.11 -5.05
N ARG A 236 5.25 -6.40 -4.91
CA ARG A 236 4.73 -7.56 -5.63
C ARG A 236 4.26 -6.96 -6.94
N GLN A 237 4.83 -7.44 -8.04
CA GLN A 237 4.16 -7.31 -9.31
C GLN A 237 2.69 -7.73 -9.11
N VAL A 238 1.79 -7.33 -10.00
CA VAL A 238 0.58 -8.14 -10.22
C VAL A 238 1.05 -9.48 -10.81
N GLY A 239 1.77 -10.25 -10.00
CA GLY A 239 1.83 -11.68 -10.13
C GLY A 239 0.51 -12.19 -9.59
N GLU A 240 0.06 -13.32 -10.14
CA GLU A 240 -0.98 -14.14 -9.52
C GLU A 240 -0.90 -14.01 -8.00
N ILE A 241 -2.04 -13.66 -7.37
CA ILE A 241 -2.17 -13.77 -5.92
C ILE A 241 -1.65 -15.16 -5.58
N ASP A 242 -0.59 -15.19 -4.77
CA ASP A 242 0.04 -16.43 -4.32
C ASP A 242 -1.08 -17.42 -3.96
N PRO A 243 -1.18 -18.58 -4.64
CA PRO A 243 -2.35 -19.44 -4.50
C PRO A 243 -2.61 -19.85 -3.05
N TRP A 244 -1.54 -19.99 -2.27
CA TRP A 244 -1.61 -20.22 -0.83
C TRP A 244 -2.31 -19.10 -0.05
N THR A 245 -2.10 -17.83 -0.41
CA THR A 245 -2.77 -16.68 0.20
C THR A 245 -4.28 -16.72 -0.02
N ARG A 246 -4.74 -17.06 -1.24
CA ARG A 246 -6.17 -17.24 -1.54
C ARG A 246 -6.74 -18.41 -0.74
N TYR A 247 -6.02 -19.53 -0.73
CA TYR A 247 -6.42 -20.75 -0.03
C TYR A 247 -6.54 -20.55 1.49
N LYS A 248 -5.61 -19.79 2.08
CA LYS A 248 -5.64 -19.37 3.47
C LYS A 248 -6.89 -18.55 3.79
N ALA A 249 -7.23 -17.58 2.94
CA ALA A 249 -8.41 -16.74 3.13
C ALA A 249 -9.71 -17.55 3.08
N GLU A 250 -9.79 -18.55 2.20
CA GLU A 250 -10.94 -19.46 2.11
C GLU A 250 -11.09 -20.33 3.37
N ALA A 251 -9.99 -20.92 3.87
CA ALA A 251 -10.02 -21.76 5.06
C ALA A 251 -10.45 -21.02 6.34
N VAL A 252 -10.13 -19.72 6.45
CA VAL A 252 -10.52 -18.91 7.62
C VAL A 252 -12.03 -18.62 7.63
N LYS A 253 -12.67 -18.57 6.46
CA LYS A 253 -14.11 -18.29 6.28
C LYS A 253 -15.04 -19.45 6.68
N LEU A 254 -14.49 -20.63 6.99
CA LEU A 254 -15.30 -21.77 7.43
C LEU A 254 -16.16 -21.40 8.65
N THR A 255 -17.47 -21.58 8.49
CA THR A 255 -18.49 -21.41 9.53
C THR A 255 -18.45 -22.56 10.53
N ALA A 256 -19.05 -22.36 11.71
CA ALA A 256 -19.13 -23.40 12.73
C ALA A 256 -19.87 -24.67 12.23
N ASP A 257 -20.92 -24.49 11.42
CA ASP A 257 -21.69 -25.60 10.85
C ASP A 257 -20.87 -26.40 9.83
N GLU A 258 -20.08 -25.72 8.99
CA GLU A 258 -19.17 -26.40 8.05
C GLU A 258 -18.07 -27.15 8.79
N ILE A 259 -17.49 -26.57 9.84
CA ILE A 259 -16.50 -27.24 10.69
C ILE A 259 -17.11 -28.51 11.32
N ASN A 260 -18.33 -28.43 11.85
CA ASN A 260 -19.02 -29.58 12.43
C ASN A 260 -19.29 -30.68 11.40
N ARG A 261 -19.66 -30.33 10.17
CA ARG A 261 -19.83 -31.31 9.07
C ARG A 261 -18.51 -31.99 8.72
N LEU A 262 -17.43 -31.21 8.60
CA LEU A 262 -16.10 -31.72 8.27
C LEU A 262 -15.48 -32.55 9.40
N ALA A 263 -15.92 -32.37 10.65
CA ALA A 263 -15.47 -33.17 11.79
C ALA A 263 -15.79 -34.67 11.62
N SER A 264 -16.91 -35.02 10.98
CA SER A 264 -17.23 -36.41 10.65
C SER A 264 -16.22 -37.02 9.67
N ILE A 265 -15.74 -36.23 8.70
CA ILE A 265 -14.71 -36.66 7.75
C ILE A 265 -13.38 -36.87 8.47
N LYS A 266 -13.00 -35.94 9.36
CA LYS A 266 -11.80 -36.07 10.20
C LYS A 266 -11.83 -37.35 11.06
N ASN A 267 -12.97 -37.62 11.72
CA ASN A 267 -13.14 -38.84 12.50
C ASN A 267 -13.06 -40.10 11.63
N TRP A 268 -13.61 -40.07 10.41
CA TRP A 268 -13.47 -41.19 9.48
C TRP A 268 -12.00 -41.42 9.11
N LEU A 269 -11.26 -40.37 8.73
CA LEU A 269 -9.84 -40.46 8.37
C LEU A 269 -8.94 -40.94 9.51
N ARG A 270 -9.38 -40.81 10.78
CA ARG A 270 -8.65 -41.37 11.93
C ARG A 270 -8.79 -42.88 12.06
N ASN A 271 -9.91 -43.44 11.60
CA ASN A 271 -10.29 -44.83 11.87
C ASN A 271 -10.20 -45.75 10.65
N ASN A 272 -9.95 -45.21 9.45
CA ASN A 272 -9.94 -45.98 8.21
C ASN A 272 -8.58 -45.88 7.51
N LEU A 273 -8.02 -47.04 7.14
CA LEU A 273 -6.69 -47.18 6.51
C LEU A 273 -6.76 -47.53 5.02
N GLU A 274 -7.90 -48.06 4.56
CA GLU A 274 -8.13 -48.48 3.18
C GLU A 274 -9.63 -48.34 2.84
N PRO A 275 -10.01 -48.25 1.55
CA PRO A 275 -9.13 -48.15 0.37
C PRO A 275 -8.50 -46.75 0.22
N PHE A 276 -7.31 -46.68 -0.39
CA PHE A 276 -6.55 -45.43 -0.51
C PHE A 276 -7.31 -44.36 -1.32
N ASP A 277 -8.05 -44.75 -2.35
CA ASP A 277 -8.83 -43.80 -3.16
C ASP A 277 -9.89 -43.06 -2.32
N GLU A 278 -10.55 -43.77 -1.38
CA GLU A 278 -11.53 -43.15 -0.49
C GLU A 278 -10.84 -42.24 0.55
N ILE A 279 -9.64 -42.62 1.01
CA ILE A 279 -8.81 -41.75 1.85
C ILE A 279 -8.47 -40.47 1.10
N LEU A 280 -7.99 -40.56 -0.13
CA LEU A 280 -7.59 -39.42 -0.94
C LEU A 280 -8.79 -38.48 -1.20
N GLN A 281 -9.95 -39.04 -1.52
CA GLN A 281 -11.18 -38.26 -1.70
C GLN A 281 -11.55 -37.49 -0.43
N ARG A 282 -11.64 -38.18 0.71
CA ARG A 282 -12.00 -37.57 2.00
C ARG A 282 -10.91 -36.61 2.51
N TRP A 283 -9.65 -36.85 2.15
CA TRP A 283 -8.54 -35.95 2.40
C TRP A 283 -8.74 -34.62 1.67
N ASN A 284 -9.11 -34.67 0.39
CA ASN A 284 -9.42 -33.49 -0.42
C ASN A 284 -10.68 -32.76 0.09
N ASP A 285 -11.70 -33.49 0.54
CA ASP A 285 -12.91 -32.88 1.10
C ASP A 285 -12.63 -32.13 2.42
N SER A 286 -11.67 -32.62 3.21
CA SER A 286 -11.28 -32.03 4.51
C SER A 286 -10.20 -30.96 4.42
N ARG A 287 -9.73 -30.61 3.21
CA ARG A 287 -8.58 -29.71 3.00
C ARG A 287 -8.68 -28.35 3.69
N LEU A 288 -9.83 -27.68 3.58
CA LEU A 288 -10.04 -26.37 4.20
C LEU A 288 -10.06 -26.48 5.72
N LEU A 289 -10.62 -27.56 6.29
CA LEU A 289 -10.60 -27.80 7.73
C LEU A 289 -9.15 -27.96 8.22
N ARG A 290 -8.34 -28.75 7.51
CA ARG A 290 -6.92 -28.98 7.83
C ARG A 290 -6.14 -27.67 7.85
N VAL A 291 -6.27 -26.86 6.81
CA VAL A 291 -5.61 -25.55 6.74
C VAL A 291 -6.14 -24.59 7.80
N SER A 292 -7.45 -24.55 8.04
CA SER A 292 -8.08 -23.71 9.07
C SER A 292 -7.55 -24.03 10.47
N SER A 293 -7.44 -25.32 10.83
CA SER A 293 -6.81 -25.78 12.08
C SER A 293 -5.37 -25.29 12.20
N ILE A 294 -4.54 -25.49 11.18
CA ILE A 294 -3.13 -25.06 11.19
C ILE A 294 -2.97 -23.54 11.36
N ILE A 295 -3.89 -22.75 10.81
CA ILE A 295 -3.87 -21.28 10.88
C ILE A 295 -4.39 -20.77 12.23
N LYS A 296 -5.57 -21.26 12.66
CA LYS A 296 -6.28 -20.76 13.85
C LYS A 296 -5.58 -21.19 15.13
N GLU A 297 -4.91 -22.34 15.13
CA GLU A 297 -4.19 -22.89 16.27
C GLU A 297 -2.75 -22.33 16.37
N ALA A 298 -2.56 -21.04 16.07
CA ALA A 298 -1.26 -20.36 16.11
C ALA A 298 -0.60 -20.37 17.51
N GLU A 299 -1.36 -20.70 18.56
CA GLU A 299 -0.96 -20.77 19.97
C GLU A 299 -0.72 -22.22 20.46
N ILE A 300 -1.02 -23.26 19.66
CA ILE A 300 -0.92 -24.67 20.07
C ILE A 300 0.34 -25.30 19.47
N ASN A 301 1.04 -26.08 20.29
CA ASN A 301 2.19 -26.86 19.88
C ASN A 301 1.86 -27.71 18.64
N LYS A 302 2.40 -27.31 17.48
CA LYS A 302 2.17 -27.96 16.18
C LYS A 302 2.75 -29.37 16.09
N SER A 303 3.38 -29.88 17.15
CA SER A 303 3.86 -31.26 17.26
C SER A 303 2.78 -32.32 17.05
N ASN A 304 1.51 -31.97 17.23
CA ASN A 304 0.41 -32.95 17.22
C ASN A 304 -0.22 -33.15 15.84
N ILE A 305 0.30 -32.52 14.77
CA ILE A 305 -0.30 -32.62 13.42
C ILE A 305 -0.46 -34.07 12.94
N LEU A 306 0.52 -34.93 13.25
CA LEU A 306 0.48 -36.35 12.89
C LEU A 306 -0.49 -37.15 13.77
N GLN A 307 -0.76 -36.71 14.99
CA GLN A 307 -1.81 -37.31 15.83
C GLN A 307 -3.20 -36.86 15.37
N GLU A 308 -3.30 -35.60 14.95
CA GLU A 308 -4.51 -34.99 14.44
C GLU A 308 -4.95 -35.64 13.13
N TRP A 309 -3.97 -35.93 12.25
CA TRP A 309 -4.11 -36.47 10.91
C TRP A 309 -3.18 -37.68 10.70
N PRO A 310 -3.51 -38.85 11.28
CA PRO A 310 -2.63 -40.01 11.33
C PRO A 310 -2.29 -40.61 9.97
N ARG A 311 -3.08 -40.32 8.94
CA ARG A 311 -2.85 -40.82 7.57
C ARG A 311 -1.56 -40.26 6.95
N LEU A 312 -1.06 -39.13 7.46
CA LEU A 312 0.24 -38.58 7.04
C LEU A 312 1.43 -39.48 7.42
N ALA A 313 1.28 -40.35 8.41
CA ALA A 313 2.33 -41.26 8.86
C ALA A 313 2.29 -42.62 8.14
N ASP A 314 1.29 -42.87 7.30
CA ASP A 314 1.20 -44.12 6.52
C ASP A 314 2.28 -44.17 5.43
N PRO A 315 2.63 -45.35 4.89
CA PRO A 315 3.59 -45.48 3.80
C PRO A 315 3.27 -44.59 2.59
N ASN A 316 1.99 -44.38 2.29
CA ASN A 316 1.50 -43.54 1.20
C ASN A 316 1.11 -42.12 1.65
N GLY A 317 1.39 -41.73 2.90
CA GLY A 317 1.00 -40.44 3.46
C GLY A 317 1.62 -39.25 2.73
N TYR A 318 2.78 -39.43 2.08
CA TYR A 318 3.40 -38.40 1.25
C TYR A 318 2.54 -38.00 0.04
N LEU A 319 1.73 -38.92 -0.51
CA LEU A 319 0.80 -38.63 -1.60
C LEU A 319 -0.33 -37.70 -1.17
N LEU A 320 -0.67 -37.68 0.12
CA LEU A 320 -1.66 -36.76 0.68
C LEU A 320 -1.13 -35.32 0.76
N ILE A 321 0.18 -35.16 1.01
CA ILE A 321 0.87 -33.86 0.96
C ILE A 321 0.95 -33.38 -0.49
N ASP A 322 1.22 -34.29 -1.42
CA ASP A 322 1.28 -34.00 -2.85
C ASP A 322 -0.10 -33.57 -3.40
N ALA A 323 -1.18 -34.23 -2.96
CA ALA A 323 -2.55 -33.85 -3.29
C ALA A 323 -2.94 -32.46 -2.78
N ASP A 324 -2.48 -32.07 -1.59
CA ASP A 324 -2.65 -30.71 -1.08
C ASP A 324 -1.89 -29.69 -1.92
N TYR A 325 -0.64 -30.01 -2.28
CA TYR A 325 0.17 -29.14 -3.12
C TYR A 325 -0.49 -28.91 -4.48
N GLY A 326 -1.00 -29.98 -5.12
CA GLY A 326 -1.81 -29.89 -6.34
C GLY A 326 -3.02 -28.97 -6.12
N SER A 327 -3.84 -29.26 -5.11
CA SER A 327 -5.03 -28.46 -4.80
C SER A 327 -4.74 -26.96 -4.58
N ILE A 328 -3.56 -26.61 -4.06
CA ILE A 328 -3.16 -25.22 -3.84
C ILE A 328 -2.62 -24.58 -5.12
N TYR A 329 -1.78 -25.28 -5.90
CA TYR A 329 -0.94 -24.66 -6.95
C TYR A 329 -1.28 -25.08 -8.38
N GLU A 330 -2.20 -26.01 -8.61
CA GLU A 330 -2.54 -26.59 -9.92
C GLU A 330 -3.22 -25.60 -10.89
N SER A 331 -3.74 -24.47 -10.40
CA SER A 331 -4.20 -23.36 -11.25
C SER A 331 -3.06 -22.50 -11.84
N SER A 332 -1.82 -22.65 -11.36
CA SER A 332 -0.66 -21.94 -11.90
C SER A 332 -0.11 -22.68 -13.12
N ARG A 333 0.38 -21.96 -14.13
CA ARG A 333 0.68 -22.42 -15.51
C ARG A 333 1.60 -23.65 -15.68
N ASN A 334 2.12 -24.28 -14.62
CA ASN A 334 2.94 -25.49 -14.66
C ASN A 334 2.43 -26.51 -13.63
N ALA A 335 1.50 -27.38 -14.05
CA ALA A 335 0.92 -28.47 -13.24
C ALA A 335 1.93 -29.62 -13.05
N SER A 336 2.98 -29.37 -12.27
CA SER A 336 3.92 -30.40 -11.84
C SER A 336 3.75 -30.64 -10.35
N THR A 337 3.74 -31.90 -9.93
CA THR A 337 3.54 -32.27 -8.52
C THR A 337 4.71 -31.79 -7.64
N LEU A 338 4.52 -31.79 -6.32
CA LEU A 338 5.62 -31.53 -5.38
C LEU A 338 6.69 -32.61 -5.53
N TYR A 339 6.25 -33.85 -5.78
CA TYR A 339 7.10 -35.00 -5.98
C TYR A 339 7.95 -34.91 -7.25
N ASP A 340 7.38 -34.49 -8.38
CA ASP A 340 8.13 -34.31 -9.65
C ASP A 340 9.26 -33.30 -9.51
N ASN A 341 9.10 -32.33 -8.60
CA ASN A 341 10.10 -31.29 -8.33
C ASN A 341 10.79 -31.45 -6.97
N TRP A 342 10.81 -32.67 -6.42
CA TRP A 342 11.28 -32.91 -5.05
C TRP A 342 12.71 -32.38 -4.81
N GLY A 343 13.62 -32.58 -5.77
CA GLY A 343 14.99 -32.06 -5.69
C GLY A 343 15.04 -30.53 -5.56
N THR A 344 14.25 -29.82 -6.37
CA THR A 344 14.14 -28.35 -6.31
C THR A 344 13.49 -27.89 -5.01
N PHE A 345 12.45 -28.58 -4.56
CA PHE A 345 11.81 -28.32 -3.27
C PHE A 345 12.81 -28.45 -2.13
N LEU A 346 13.58 -29.53 -2.06
CA LEU A 346 14.57 -29.77 -1.01
C LEU A 346 15.60 -28.64 -0.91
N VAL A 347 16.13 -28.18 -2.05
CA VAL A 347 17.10 -27.06 -2.08
C VAL A 347 16.47 -25.80 -1.48
N LYS A 348 15.27 -25.41 -1.95
CA LYS A 348 14.57 -24.22 -1.44
C LYS A 348 14.15 -24.35 0.02
N PHE A 349 13.73 -25.55 0.44
CA PHE A 349 13.34 -25.84 1.81
C PHE A 349 14.54 -25.70 2.77
N ARG A 350 15.71 -26.22 2.39
CA ARG A 350 16.96 -26.04 3.15
C ARG A 350 17.32 -24.56 3.29
N GLU A 351 17.24 -23.80 2.21
CA GLU A 351 17.47 -22.34 2.26
C GLU A 351 16.46 -21.60 3.16
N TYR A 352 15.21 -22.04 3.18
CA TYR A 352 14.20 -21.46 4.06
C TYR A 352 14.50 -21.77 5.53
N VAL A 353 14.77 -23.05 5.83
CA VAL A 353 15.03 -23.50 7.20
C VAL A 353 16.27 -22.83 7.79
N SER A 354 17.36 -22.68 7.02
CA SER A 354 18.57 -22.00 7.50
C SER A 354 18.32 -20.53 7.86
N LYS A 355 17.40 -19.85 7.16
CA LYS A 355 16.98 -18.46 7.46
C LYS A 355 16.07 -18.37 8.69
N CYS A 356 15.36 -19.44 9.06
CA CYS A 356 14.40 -19.43 10.17
C CYS A 356 15.02 -19.47 11.58
N ASN A 357 16.35 -19.55 11.70
CA ASN A 357 17.08 -19.57 12.99
C ASN A 357 16.49 -20.59 13.98
N ILE A 358 16.40 -21.86 13.55
CA ILE A 358 15.90 -22.97 14.38
C ILE A 358 16.80 -23.13 15.60
N LYS A 359 16.19 -23.08 16.79
CA LYS A 359 16.89 -23.20 18.08
C LYS A 359 16.83 -24.60 18.70
N ASP A 360 15.92 -25.44 18.21
CA ASP A 360 15.69 -26.78 18.76
C ASP A 360 16.81 -27.75 18.35
N HIS A 361 17.43 -28.40 19.35
CA HIS A 361 18.59 -29.26 19.14
C HIS A 361 18.30 -30.49 18.27
N ARG A 362 17.12 -31.11 18.43
CA ARG A 362 16.72 -32.26 17.62
C ARG A 362 16.53 -31.86 16.15
N SER A 363 15.92 -30.71 15.91
CA SER A 363 15.73 -30.16 14.57
C SER A 363 17.05 -29.80 13.89
N LEU A 364 18.04 -29.30 14.66
CA LEU A 364 19.40 -29.08 14.15
C LEU A 364 20.07 -30.40 13.76
N GLN A 365 20.01 -31.44 14.61
CA GLN A 365 20.54 -32.76 14.26
C GLN A 365 19.90 -33.35 12.99
N LEU A 366 18.59 -33.17 12.80
CA LEU A 366 17.90 -33.60 11.58
C LEU A 366 18.35 -32.83 10.33
N LEU A 367 18.79 -31.58 10.47
CA LEU A 367 19.39 -30.81 9.37
C LEU A 367 20.77 -31.36 9.00
N ASP A 368 21.58 -31.72 10.00
CA ASP A 368 22.90 -32.31 9.77
C ASP A 368 22.77 -33.62 8.96
N TYR A 369 21.80 -34.49 9.29
CA TYR A 369 21.51 -35.69 8.50
C TYR A 369 21.08 -35.39 7.06
N LEU A 370 20.36 -34.30 6.83
CA LEU A 370 19.98 -33.87 5.47
C LEU A 370 21.20 -33.37 4.70
N GLU A 371 22.17 -32.73 5.35
CA GLU A 371 23.43 -32.27 4.75
C GLU A 371 24.36 -33.45 4.43
N GLU A 372 24.50 -34.40 5.36
CA GLU A 372 25.35 -35.59 5.24
C GLU A 372 24.83 -36.62 4.22
N GLY A 373 23.51 -36.81 4.11
CA GLY A 373 22.90 -37.72 3.14
C GLY A 373 23.20 -37.37 1.67
N THR A 374 23.54 -36.11 1.39
CA THR A 374 23.94 -35.65 0.06
C THR A 374 25.34 -36.12 -0.37
N LEU A 375 26.17 -36.60 0.57
CA LEU A 375 27.51 -37.15 0.27
C LEU A 375 27.49 -38.64 -0.09
N ALA A 376 26.38 -39.34 0.16
CA ALA A 376 26.26 -40.78 -0.06
C ALA A 376 25.80 -41.16 -1.48
N ASP A 377 25.05 -40.30 -2.17
CA ASP A 377 24.55 -40.54 -3.55
C ASP A 377 25.54 -40.07 -4.65
N GLY A 378 26.78 -39.78 -4.26
CA GLY A 378 27.89 -39.41 -5.16
C GLY A 378 28.89 -40.54 -5.45
N LYS A 379 28.50 -41.81 -5.29
CA LYS A 379 29.32 -42.97 -5.66
C LYS A 379 28.58 -43.97 -6.55
#